data_AF-A0ABD3FRJ0-F1
#
_entry.id   AF-A0ABD3FRJ0-F1
#
_cell.length_a   1.000
_cell.length_b   1.000
_cell.length_c   1.000
_cell.angle_alpha   90.00
_cell.angle_beta   90.00
_cell.angle_gamma   90.00
#
_symmetry.space_group_name_H-M   'P 1'
#
loop_
_entity.id
_entity.type
_entity.pdbx_description
1 polymer ?
#
loop_
_entity_poly.entity_id
_entity_poly.type
_entity_poly.pdbx_seq_one_letter_code
_entity_poly.pdbx_strand_id
1 'polypeptide(L)'
;MITWSHWVSISVSVKDEESYRTIELVPGGSDISVTDSNKHKYVKHRWQHLLVESVALQLQVFLRGLYEVIPRELLLLFDPEEFDFLLCGSEEIDVEDWEQHTVHSEGLHHHRSLK
;
A
#
# COMPACT_ATOMS: atom_id res chain seq x y z
N MET A 1 1.43 2.85 23.78
CA MET A 1 0.35 3.71 23.23
C MET A 1 1.04 4.82 22.47
N ILE A 2 0.95 4.85 21.14
CA ILE A 2 1.69 5.82 20.31
C ILE A 2 1.09 7.21 20.56
N THR A 3 1.87 8.12 21.10
CA THR A 3 1.46 9.51 21.33
C THR A 3 1.63 10.30 20.04
N TRP A 4 0.54 10.84 19.49
CA TRP A 4 0.56 11.74 18.34
C TRP A 4 1.14 13.07 18.82
N SER A 5 2.43 13.26 18.64
CA SER A 5 3.10 14.50 19.01
C SER A 5 2.63 15.65 18.10
N HIS A 6 2.69 16.88 18.61
CA HIS A 6 2.22 18.12 17.96
C HIS A 6 2.83 18.44 16.58
N TRP A 7 3.67 17.56 16.04
CA TRP A 7 4.38 17.69 14.78
C TRP A 7 3.68 17.00 13.61
N VAL A 8 2.61 16.23 13.85
CA VAL A 8 1.85 15.57 12.79
C VAL A 8 0.60 16.40 12.47
N SER A 9 0.51 16.91 11.25
CA SER A 9 -0.68 17.57 10.71
C SER A 9 -1.43 16.65 9.75
N ILE A 10 -2.64 17.05 9.32
CA ILE A 10 -3.42 16.32 8.30
C ILE A 10 -2.86 16.66 6.90
N SER A 11 -1.57 16.37 6.70
CA SER A 11 -0.81 16.56 5.47
C SER A 11 0.25 15.46 5.32
N VAL A 12 0.83 15.31 4.13
CA VAL A 12 1.97 14.42 3.86
C VAL A 12 3.06 15.12 3.08
N SER A 13 4.32 14.86 3.41
CA SER A 13 5.46 15.30 2.60
C SER A 13 5.77 14.24 1.54
N VAL A 14 5.72 14.65 0.28
CA VAL A 14 6.12 13.82 -0.86
C VAL A 14 7.47 14.31 -1.36
N LYS A 15 8.38 13.36 -1.58
CA LYS A 15 9.69 13.63 -2.16
C LYS A 15 9.56 13.69 -3.68
N ASP A 16 9.94 14.81 -4.25
CA ASP A 16 10.22 14.98 -5.68
C ASP A 16 11.75 14.86 -5.89
N GLU A 17 12.20 14.83 -7.15
CA GLU A 17 13.59 14.47 -7.52
C GLU A 17 14.68 15.12 -6.65
N GLU A 18 14.55 16.42 -6.35
CA GLU A 18 15.48 17.17 -5.52
C GLU A 18 14.81 18.00 -4.40
N SER A 19 13.49 17.85 -4.19
CA SER A 19 12.76 18.66 -3.23
C SER A 19 11.66 17.89 -2.50
N TYR A 20 11.07 18.50 -1.48
CA TYR A 20 9.89 17.98 -0.80
C TYR A 20 8.74 18.97 -0.99
N ARG A 21 7.57 18.44 -1.34
CA ARG A 21 6.33 19.20 -1.35
C ARG A 21 5.37 18.65 -0.30
N THR A 22 4.65 19.55 0.34
CA THR A 22 3.58 19.18 1.28
C THR A 22 2.27 19.08 0.52
N ILE A 23 1.57 17.97 0.71
CA ILE A 23 0.23 17.73 0.19
C ILE A 23 -0.73 17.73 1.37
N GLU A 24 -1.70 18.64 1.34
CA GLU A 24 -2.77 18.63 2.34
C GLU A 24 -3.75 17.51 2.04
N LEU A 25 -4.03 16.67 3.04
CA LEU A 25 -4.95 15.54 2.89
C LEU A 25 -6.43 15.98 2.98
N VAL A 26 -6.65 17.18 3.52
CA VAL A 26 -7.92 17.91 3.56
C VAL A 26 -7.61 19.40 3.39
N PRO A 27 -8.56 20.25 2.96
CA PRO A 27 -8.31 21.69 2.85
C PRO A 27 -7.84 22.31 4.17
N GLY A 28 -6.69 23.00 4.16
CA GLY A 28 -6.08 23.58 5.37
C GLY A 28 -5.49 22.52 6.32
N GLY A 29 -5.30 21.29 5.84
CA GLY A 29 -4.88 20.16 6.66
C GLY A 29 -3.51 20.35 7.32
N SER A 30 -2.64 21.19 6.76
CA SER A 30 -1.33 21.51 7.33
C SER A 30 -1.43 22.20 8.69
N ASP A 31 -2.50 22.97 8.91
CA ASP A 31 -2.75 23.70 10.17
C ASP A 31 -3.52 22.88 11.20
N ILE A 32 -3.97 21.67 10.83
CA ILE A 32 -4.77 20.80 11.69
C ILE A 32 -3.87 19.71 12.27
N SER A 33 -3.54 19.80 13.57
CA SER A 33 -2.80 18.74 14.25
C SER A 33 -3.62 17.44 14.35
N VAL A 34 -2.93 16.30 14.23
CA VAL A 34 -3.51 14.99 14.48
C VAL A 34 -3.64 14.77 15.99
N THR A 35 -4.83 14.38 16.41
CA THR A 35 -5.23 14.12 17.80
C THR A 35 -5.88 12.75 17.89
N ASP A 36 -6.07 12.24 19.11
CA ASP A 36 -6.75 10.95 19.30
C ASP A 36 -8.19 10.92 18.76
N SER A 37 -8.87 12.08 18.72
CA SER A 37 -10.23 12.18 18.19
C SER A 37 -10.29 12.22 16.66
N ASN A 38 -9.21 12.64 15.98
CA ASN A 38 -9.19 12.77 14.52
C ASN A 38 -8.25 11.79 13.80
N LYS A 39 -7.41 11.03 14.51
CA LYS A 39 -6.42 10.10 13.92
C LYS A 39 -7.00 9.10 12.93
N HIS A 40 -8.22 8.63 13.14
CA HIS A 40 -8.90 7.72 12.20
C HIS A 40 -9.16 8.40 10.85
N LYS A 41 -9.55 9.68 10.86
CA LYS A 41 -9.72 10.46 9.62
C LYS A 41 -8.38 10.68 8.94
N TYR A 42 -7.36 11.03 9.70
CA TYR A 42 -6.00 11.18 9.16
C TYR A 42 -5.52 9.90 8.47
N VAL A 43 -5.62 8.74 9.13
CA VAL A 43 -5.23 7.44 8.56
C VAL A 43 -6.03 7.16 7.29
N LYS A 44 -7.35 7.39 7.30
CA LYS A 44 -8.21 7.19 6.13
C LYS A 44 -7.77 8.06 4.95
N HIS A 45 -7.60 9.36 5.15
CA HIS A 45 -7.18 10.26 4.06
C HIS A 45 -5.75 9.97 3.60
N ARG A 46 -4.84 9.62 4.51
CA ARG A 46 -3.48 9.24 4.16
C ARG A 46 -3.44 7.99 3.30
N TRP A 47 -4.25 6.98 3.64
CA TRP A 47 -4.38 5.76 2.87
C TRP A 47 -4.96 6.03 1.47
N GLN A 48 -6.04 6.83 1.40
CA GLN A 48 -6.67 7.24 0.14
C GLN A 48 -5.66 7.96 -0.77
N HIS A 49 -4.90 8.88 -0.21
CA HIS A 49 -3.87 9.59 -0.95
C HIS A 49 -2.79 8.64 -1.47
N LEU A 50 -2.26 7.79 -0.58
CA LEU A 50 -1.13 6.92 -0.88
C LEU A 50 -1.46 5.89 -1.97
N LEU A 51 -2.62 5.25 -1.91
CA LEU A 51 -2.95 4.12 -2.78
C LEU A 51 -3.79 4.49 -4.00
N VAL A 52 -4.50 5.62 -3.98
CA VAL A 52 -5.44 5.97 -5.04
C VAL A 52 -5.06 7.30 -5.70
N GLU A 53 -5.03 8.39 -4.93
CA GLU A 53 -4.89 9.73 -5.52
C GLU A 53 -3.49 9.98 -6.10
N SER A 54 -2.45 9.47 -5.45
CA SER A 54 -1.04 9.64 -5.86
C SER A 54 -0.73 9.08 -7.25
N VAL A 55 -1.52 8.10 -7.70
CA VAL A 55 -1.36 7.37 -8.96
C VAL A 55 -2.59 7.46 -9.87
N ALA A 56 -3.55 8.32 -9.54
CA ALA A 56 -4.86 8.36 -10.20
C ALA A 56 -4.77 8.57 -11.71
N LEU A 57 -3.83 9.43 -12.16
CA LEU A 57 -3.65 9.71 -13.59
C LEU A 57 -3.14 8.49 -14.36
N GLN A 58 -2.12 7.82 -13.80
CA GLN A 58 -1.53 6.61 -14.37
C GLN A 58 -2.56 5.48 -14.40
N LEU A 59 -3.28 5.30 -13.30
CA LEU A 59 -4.35 4.32 -13.18
C LEU A 59 -5.47 4.57 -14.20
N GLN A 60 -5.89 5.82 -14.40
CA GLN A 60 -6.93 6.16 -15.38
C GLN A 60 -6.52 5.79 -16.81
N VAL A 61 -5.29 6.11 -17.21
CA VAL A 61 -4.80 5.77 -18.55
C VAL A 61 -4.63 4.26 -18.71
N PHE A 62 -4.12 3.57 -17.69
CA PHE A 62 -4.03 2.12 -17.68
C PHE A 62 -5.41 1.46 -17.85
N LEU A 63 -6.39 1.86 -17.04
CA LEU A 63 -7.75 1.31 -17.10
C LEU A 63 -8.42 1.57 -18.45
N ARG A 64 -8.17 2.74 -19.06
CA ARG A 64 -8.65 3.01 -20.41
C ARG A 64 -8.11 1.98 -21.41
N GLY A 65 -6.80 1.75 -21.43
CA GLY A 65 -6.20 0.77 -22.34
C GLY A 65 -6.69 -0.65 -22.07
N LEU A 66 -6.83 -1.02 -20.79
CA LEU A 66 -7.38 -2.32 -20.40
C LEU A 66 -8.82 -2.50 -20.90
N TYR A 67 -9.67 -1.49 -20.75
CA TYR A 67 -11.08 -1.54 -21.18
C TYR A 67 -11.28 -1.50 -22.70
N GLU A 68 -10.30 -1.02 -23.47
CA GLU A 68 -10.31 -1.11 -24.94
C GLU A 68 -10.12 -2.56 -25.42
N VAL A 69 -9.50 -3.43 -24.59
CA VAL A 69 -9.26 -4.84 -24.90
C VAL A 69 -10.30 -5.76 -24.25
N ILE A 70 -10.63 -5.51 -22.98
CA ILE A 70 -11.53 -6.34 -22.17
C ILE A 70 -12.70 -5.48 -21.69
N PRO A 71 -13.95 -5.79 -22.06
CA PRO A 71 -15.13 -5.06 -21.57
C PRO A 71 -15.15 -4.99 -20.04
N ARG A 72 -15.38 -3.78 -19.51
CA ARG A 72 -15.37 -3.50 -18.07
C ARG A 72 -16.36 -4.39 -17.30
N GLU A 73 -17.49 -4.72 -17.90
CA GLU A 73 -18.55 -5.52 -17.28
C GLU A 73 -18.07 -6.94 -16.92
N LEU A 74 -17.14 -7.50 -17.70
CA LEU A 74 -16.57 -8.82 -17.42
C LEU A 74 -15.60 -8.77 -16.24
N LEU A 75 -14.88 -7.67 -16.08
CA LEU A 75 -13.93 -7.47 -14.99
C LEU A 75 -14.63 -7.24 -13.64
N LEU A 76 -15.86 -6.71 -13.65
CA LEU A 76 -16.65 -6.48 -12.45
C LEU A 76 -17.22 -7.76 -11.81
N LEU A 77 -17.03 -8.92 -12.45
CA LEU A 77 -17.46 -10.21 -11.92
C LEU A 77 -16.48 -10.78 -10.90
N PHE A 78 -15.24 -10.32 -10.91
CA PHE A 78 -14.16 -10.81 -10.07
C PHE A 78 -13.96 -9.90 -8.86
N ASP A 79 -13.67 -10.51 -7.71
CA ASP A 79 -13.06 -9.79 -6.60
C ASP A 79 -11.56 -9.51 -6.88
N PRO A 80 -10.87 -8.68 -6.07
CA PRO A 80 -9.47 -8.35 -6.29
C PRO A 80 -8.54 -9.57 -6.33
N GLU A 81 -8.79 -10.56 -5.49
CA GLU A 81 -7.99 -11.79 -5.39
C GLU A 81 -8.16 -12.68 -6.64
N GLU A 82 -9.39 -12.84 -7.13
CA GLU A 82 -9.68 -13.56 -8.37
C GLU A 82 -9.10 -12.83 -9.59
N PHE A 83 -9.19 -11.50 -9.62
CA PHE A 83 -8.61 -10.71 -10.71
C PHE A 83 -7.09 -10.81 -10.74
N ASP A 84 -6.43 -10.78 -9.58
CA ASP A 84 -4.99 -11.01 -9.45
C ASP A 84 -4.61 -12.41 -9.95
N PHE A 85 -5.34 -13.45 -9.53
CA PHE A 85 -5.10 -14.81 -10.01
C PHE A 85 -5.26 -14.95 -11.53
N LEU A 86 -6.23 -14.26 -12.14
CA LEU A 86 -6.41 -14.28 -13.60
C LEU A 86 -5.25 -13.62 -14.35
N LEU A 87 -4.68 -12.56 -13.81
CA LEU A 87 -3.58 -11.82 -14.45
C LEU A 87 -2.22 -12.46 -14.19
N CYS A 88 -1.97 -12.86 -12.95
CA CYS A 88 -0.66 -13.26 -12.43
C CYS A 88 -0.52 -14.78 -12.33
N GLY A 89 -1.63 -15.53 -12.31
CA GLY A 89 -1.65 -16.97 -12.12
C GLY A 89 -1.41 -17.37 -10.65
N SER A 90 -1.03 -18.63 -10.46
CA SER A 90 -0.56 -19.10 -9.14
C SER A 90 0.92 -18.83 -9.00
N GLU A 91 1.32 -18.20 -7.92
CA GLU A 91 2.72 -18.21 -7.50
C GLU A 91 3.06 -19.62 -6.99
N GLU A 92 3.98 -20.30 -7.66
CA GLU A 92 4.60 -21.50 -7.13
C GLU A 92 5.84 -21.08 -6.32
N ILE A 93 5.81 -21.37 -5.03
CA ILE A 93 6.96 -21.12 -4.16
C ILE A 93 7.93 -22.29 -4.31
N ASP A 94 9.14 -22.02 -4.76
CA ASP A 94 10.24 -22.97 -4.69
C ASP A 94 10.70 -23.10 -3.24
N VAL A 95 10.24 -24.16 -2.58
CA VAL A 95 10.54 -24.43 -1.16
C VAL A 95 12.04 -24.72 -0.96
N GLU A 96 12.70 -25.33 -1.94
CA GLU A 96 14.13 -25.64 -1.87
C GLU A 96 14.94 -24.34 -1.92
N ASP A 97 14.62 -23.45 -2.86
CA ASP A 97 15.25 -22.12 -2.93
C ASP A 97 15.01 -21.31 -1.65
N TRP A 98 13.77 -21.34 -1.12
CA TRP A 98 13.45 -20.64 0.12
C TRP A 98 14.24 -21.18 1.31
N GLU A 99 14.37 -22.50 1.43
CA GLU A 99 15.15 -23.13 2.50
C GLU A 99 16.64 -22.74 2.40
N GLN A 100 17.23 -22.84 1.21
CA GLN A 100 18.64 -22.52 0.96
C GLN A 100 19.00 -21.07 1.31
N HIS A 101 18.04 -20.14 1.19
CA HIS A 101 18.24 -18.72 1.47
C HIS A 101 17.65 -18.26 2.82
N THR A 102 17.21 -19.18 3.68
CA THR A 102 16.71 -18.85 5.02
C THR A 102 17.84 -18.88 6.05
N VAL A 103 18.03 -17.77 6.77
CA VAL A 103 18.99 -17.68 7.88
C VAL A 103 18.27 -17.90 9.21
N HIS A 104 18.69 -18.92 9.96
CA HIS A 104 18.16 -19.21 11.29
C HIS A 104 18.92 -18.44 12.37
N SER A 105 18.21 -17.95 13.39
CA SER A 105 18.83 -17.36 14.58
C SER A 105 19.30 -18.44 15.56
N GLU A 106 20.26 -18.10 16.42
CA GLU A 106 20.90 -19.07 17.33
C GLU A 106 19.91 -19.86 18.21
N GLY A 107 18.82 -19.21 18.65
CA GLY A 107 17.80 -19.86 19.48
C GLY A 107 16.93 -20.89 18.75
N LEU A 108 16.96 -20.90 17.41
CA LEU A 108 16.18 -21.81 16.57
C LEU A 108 16.98 -23.04 16.13
N HIS A 109 18.32 -23.00 16.10
CA HIS A 109 19.15 -24.13 15.65
C HIS A 109 18.97 -25.43 16.46
N HIS A 110 18.40 -25.35 17.66
CA HIS A 110 18.08 -26.51 18.49
C HIS A 110 16.60 -26.90 18.46
N HIS A 111 15.76 -26.19 17.71
CA HIS A 111 14.34 -26.45 17.61
C HIS A 111 14.08 -27.69 16.74
N ARG A 112 13.23 -28.60 17.24
CA ARG A 112 12.94 -29.91 16.64
C ARG A 112 12.42 -29.88 15.20
N SER A 113 11.90 -28.75 14.75
CA SER A 113 11.33 -28.57 13.41
C SER A 113 12.37 -28.23 12.33
N LEU A 114 13.64 -28.02 12.72
CA LEU A 114 14.77 -27.73 11.82
C LEU A 114 15.76 -28.91 11.77
N LYS A 115 15.31 -30.13 12.11
CA LYS A 115 16.10 -31.37 12.06
C LYS A 115 15.43 -32.39 11.14
#